data_AF-W7MY05-F1
#
_entry.id   AF-W7MY05-F1
#
_cell.length_a   1.000
_cell.length_b   1.000
_cell.length_c   1.000
_cell.angle_alpha   90.00
_cell.angle_beta   90.00
_cell.angle_gamma   90.00
#
_symmetry.space_group_name_H-M   'P 1'
#
loop_
_entity.id
_entity.type
_entity.pdbx_description
1 polymer ?
#
loop_
_entity_poly.entity_id
_entity_poly.type
_entity_poly.pdbx_seq_one_letter_code
_entity_poly.pdbx_strand_id
1 'polypeptide(L)' 'MAALPIIDLSTISEAQPTSELIRVGNDPGFFYITGHGIVPAPAFELAREVFKVPRADKIRYRNRSSDLV' A
#
# COMPACT_ATOMS: atom_id res chain seq x y z
N MET A 1 21.69 -1.67 5.74
CA MET A 1 20.37 -1.99 5.15
C MET A 1 20.40 -1.52 3.71
N ALA A 2 20.12 -2.40 2.73
CA ALA A 2 20.04 -2.00 1.33
C ALA A 2 18.73 -1.23 1.09
N ALA A 3 18.74 -0.25 0.19
CA ALA A 3 17.51 0.45 -0.21
C ALA A 3 16.58 -0.49 -0.96
N LEU A 4 15.27 -0.40 -0.71
CA LEU A 4 14.29 -1.20 -1.45
C LEU A 4 14.20 -0.73 -2.92
N PRO A 5 13.99 -1.65 -3.88
CA PRO A 5 13.75 -1.29 -5.27
C PRO A 5 12.58 -0.33 -5.42
N ILE A 6 12.68 0.60 -6.37
CA ILE A 6 11.58 1.49 -6.77
C ILE A 6 11.28 1.19 -8.24
N ILE A 7 10.01 0.95 -8.56
CA ILE A 7 9.55 0.59 -9.90
C ILE A 7 8.63 1.68 -10.42
N ASP A 8 8.89 2.20 -11.61
CA ASP A 8 8.01 3.15 -12.27
C ASP A 8 7.07 2.41 -13.23
N LEU A 9 5.80 2.27 -12.83
CA LEU A 9 4.80 1.57 -13.64
C LEU A 9 4.44 2.34 -14.92
N SER A 10 4.74 3.64 -15.01
CA SER A 10 4.49 4.41 -16.24
C SER A 10 5.42 4.02 -17.38
N THR A 11 6.54 3.36 -17.08
CA THR A 11 7.53 2.88 -18.05
C THR A 11 7.28 1.45 -18.52
N ILE A 12 6.33 0.75 -17.89
CA ILE A 12 6.00 -0.64 -18.22
C ILE A 12 4.93 -0.65 -19.32
N SER A 13 5.30 -1.14 -20.51
CA SER A 13 4.37 -1.34 -21.63
C SER A 13 3.63 -2.67 -21.51
N GLU A 14 2.35 -2.68 -21.91
CA GLU A 14 1.45 -3.86 -21.90
C GLU A 14 2.02 -5.10 -22.62
N ALA A 15 2.95 -4.91 -23.56
CA ALA A 15 3.50 -5.97 -24.40
C ALA A 15 4.58 -6.84 -23.70
N GLN A 16 5.14 -6.41 -22.57
CA GLN A 16 6.08 -7.19 -21.77
C GLN A 16 5.81 -6.95 -20.29
N PRO A 17 4.99 -7.78 -19.64
CA PRO A 17 4.87 -7.66 -18.21
C PRO A 17 6.12 -8.25 -17.56
N THR A 18 6.52 -7.64 -16.46
CA THR A 18 6.77 -8.36 -15.21
C THR A 18 8.10 -9.08 -14.96
N SER A 19 9.09 -9.18 -15.85
CA SER A 19 10.36 -9.83 -15.45
C SER A 19 11.01 -9.14 -14.23
N GLU A 20 10.97 -7.81 -14.20
CA GLU A 20 11.44 -7.02 -13.08
C GLU A 20 10.52 -7.11 -11.85
N LEU A 21 9.19 -7.03 -12.02
CA LEU A 21 8.23 -7.19 -10.92
C LEU A 21 8.28 -8.58 -10.28
N ILE A 22 8.50 -9.63 -11.09
CA ILE A 22 8.69 -11.01 -10.61
C ILE A 22 10.02 -11.11 -9.86
N ARG A 23 11.10 -10.53 -10.42
CA ARG A 23 12.42 -10.54 -9.78
C ARG A 23 12.36 -9.91 -8.39
N VAL A 24 11.90 -8.67 -8.29
CA VAL A 24 11.82 -7.92 -7.02
C VAL A 24 10.73 -8.43 -6.08
N GLY A 25 9.67 -9.04 -6.61
CA GLY A 25 8.63 -9.70 -5.84
C GLY A 25 9.08 -11.02 -5.21
N ASN A 26 10.08 -11.70 -5.79
CA ASN A 26 10.68 -12.90 -5.20
C ASN A 26 11.82 -12.55 -4.23
N ASP A 27 12.72 -11.64 -4.63
CA ASP A 27 13.86 -11.20 -3.83
C ASP A 27 14.20 -9.75 -4.21
N PRO A 28 14.04 -8.77 -3.29
CA PRO A 28 13.89 -8.89 -1.83
C PRO A 28 12.47 -9.15 -1.31
N GLY A 29 11.47 -9.29 -2.18
CA GLY A 29 10.07 -9.49 -1.78
C GLY A 29 9.34 -8.21 -1.36
N PHE A 30 10.03 -7.07 -1.36
CA PHE A 30 9.47 -5.75 -1.04
C PHE A 30 10.03 -4.69 -1.98
N PHE A 31 9.17 -3.78 -2.44
CA PHE A 31 9.55 -2.70 -3.36
C PHE A 31 8.53 -1.56 -3.28
N TYR A 32 8.94 -0.38 -3.73
CA TYR A 32 8.06 0.76 -3.94
C TYR A 32 7.62 0.84 -5.40
N ILE A 33 6.45 1.43 -5.63
CA ILE A 33 5.95 1.74 -6.97
C ILE A 33 5.71 3.23 -7.14
N THR A 34 5.95 3.74 -8.35
CA THR A 34 5.64 5.09 -8.82
C THR A 34 4.91 4.99 -10.17
N GLY A 35 4.38 6.09 -10.69
CA GLY A 35 3.70 6.08 -11.99
C GLY A 35 2.43 5.21 -12.07
N HIS A 36 1.89 4.79 -10.92
CA HIS A 36 0.79 3.83 -10.83
C HIS A 36 -0.61 4.44 -11.11
N GLY A 37 -0.69 5.74 -11.42
CA GLY A 37 -1.94 6.42 -11.81
C GLY A 37 -2.99 6.58 -10.70
N ILE A 38 -2.69 6.20 -9.45
CA ILE A 38 -3.63 6.31 -8.32
C ILE A 38 -3.36 7.63 -7.60
N VAL A 39 -4.41 8.44 -7.41
CA VAL A 39 -4.34 9.69 -6.65
C VAL A 39 -4.59 9.40 -5.17
N PRO A 40 -3.61 9.62 -4.28
CA PRO A 40 -3.71 9.20 -2.88
C PRO A 40 -4.54 10.15 -1.99
N ALA A 41 -4.67 11.42 -2.38
CA ALA A 41 -5.13 12.50 -1.51
C ALA A 41 -6.48 12.24 -0.79
N PRO A 42 -7.53 11.71 -1.46
CA PRO A 42 -8.84 11.53 -0.81
C PRO A 42 -8.80 10.53 0.36
N ALA A 43 -7.99 9.48 0.24
CA ALA A 43 -7.91 8.43 1.27
C ALA A 43 -7.18 8.93 2.53
N PHE A 44 -6.10 9.70 2.36
CA PHE A 44 -5.35 10.24 3.50
C PHE A 44 -6.15 11.31 4.26
N GLU A 45 -6.83 12.21 3.56
CA GLU A 45 -7.67 13.21 4.21
C GLU A 45 -8.84 12.57 4.95
N LEU A 46 -9.50 11.57 4.34
CA LEU A 46 -10.53 10.80 5.02
C LEU A 46 -9.98 10.09 6.27
N ALA A 47 -8.82 9.44 6.16
CA ALA A 47 -8.18 8.78 7.30
C ALA A 47 -7.92 9.78 8.43
N ARG A 48 -7.40 10.98 8.13
CA ARG A 48 -7.16 12.03 9.14
C ARG A 48 -8.44 12.40 9.87
N GLU A 49 -9.55 12.58 9.17
CA GLU A 49 -10.84 12.86 9.80
C GLU A 49 -11.31 11.69 10.66
N VAL A 50 -11.21 10.46 10.18
CA VAL A 50 -11.56 9.25 10.94
C VAL A 50 -10.75 9.16 12.24
N PHE A 51 -9.45 9.46 12.21
CA PHE A 51 -8.60 9.37 13.40
C PHE A 51 -8.87 10.47 14.43
N LYS A 52 -9.42 11.63 14.03
CA LYS A 52 -9.85 12.70 14.95
C LYS A 52 -11.10 12.34 15.76
N VAL A 53 -11.95 11.45 15.24
CA VAL A 53 -13.18 11.01 15.93
C VAL A 53 -12.83 10.32 17.26
N PRO A 54 -13.64 10.51 18.33
CA PRO A 54 -13.44 9.86 19.63
C PRO A 54 -13.28 8.34 19.54
N ARG A 55 -12.46 7.78 20.44
CA ARG A 55 -12.21 6.34 20.51
C ARG A 55 -13.50 5.53 20.65
N ALA A 56 -14.46 6.00 21.45
CA ALA A 56 -15.74 5.34 21.66
C ALA A 56 -16.48 5.07 20.34
N ASP A 57 -16.41 6.02 19.41
CA ASP A 57 -17.06 5.90 18.10
C ASP A 57 -16.30 4.94 17.19
N LYS A 58 -14.97 4.92 17.28
CA LYS A 58 -14.10 4.01 16.51
C LYS A 58 -14.22 2.54 16.95
N ILE A 59 -14.52 2.28 18.23
CA ILE A 59 -14.67 0.91 18.77
C ILE A 59 -15.79 0.13 18.06
N ARG A 60 -16.78 0.82 17.50
CA ARG A 60 -17.87 0.21 16.70
C ARG A 60 -17.36 -0.54 15.46
N TYR A 61 -16.22 -0.13 14.93
CA TYR A 61 -15.58 -0.74 13.75
C TYR A 61 -14.47 -1.74 14.12
N ARG A 62 -14.28 -2.04 15.40
CA ARG A 62 -13.29 -3.02 15.83
C ARG A 62 -13.75 -4.42 15.41
N ASN A 63 -12.91 -5.11 14.65
CA ASN A 63 -13.19 -6.48 14.28
C ASN A 63 -13.20 -7.35 15.55
N ARG A 64 -14.23 -8.19 15.74
CA ARG A 64 -14.31 -9.14 16.86
C ARG A 64 -13.52 -10.43 16.62
N SER A 65 -12.51 -10.43 15.73
CA SER A 65 -11.57 -11.56 15.70
C SER A 65 -10.69 -11.46 16.94
N SER A 66 -11.04 -12.28 17.92
CA SER A 66 -10.37 -12.43 19.20
C SER A 66 -9.19 -13.40 19.11
N ASP A 67 -8.46 -13.41 18.00
CA ASP A 67 -7.43 -14.43 17.75
C ASP A 67 -6.00 -13.91 17.98
N LEU A 68 -5.87 -12.82 18.76
CA LEU A 68 -4.60 -12.34 19.26
C LEU A 68 -4.73 -12.03 20.76
N VAL A 69 -4.80 -13.09 21.57
CA VAL A 69 -4.36 -13.12 22.96
C VAL A 69 -3.56 -14.40 23.15
#